data_AF-A0A442SG29-F1
#
_entry.id   AF-A0A442SG29-F1
#
_cell.length_a   1.000
_cell.length_b   1.000
_cell.length_c   1.000
_cell.angle_alpha   90.00
_cell.angle_beta   90.00
_cell.angle_gamma   90.00
#
_symmetry.space_group_name_H-M   'P 1'
#
loop_
_entity.id
_entity.type
_entity.pdbx_description
1 polymer ?
#
loop_
_entity_poly.entity_id
_entity_poly.type
_entity_poly.pdbx_seq_one_letter_code
_entity_poly.pdbx_strand_id
1 'polypeptide(L)'
;MKRILHGLLAVWPPLALAGLSFGLAACPSPGLIDMGIWDNIAAGIAGATFMSDVGARFAEYRKARAKIAQFEGSPALGNAFYQLGTYHKRSWCQRTALRWAATDVLGPNGGQIVKLWYTALGYRWWHVLPDGTFSRQSPFLKVGFWSSVVGVKA
;
A
#
# COMPACT_ATOMS: atom_id res chain seq x y z
N MET A 1 17.74 -16.42 -5.31
CA MET A 1 16.58 -16.20 -6.20
C MET A 1 15.29 -15.80 -5.45
N LYS A 2 14.77 -16.61 -4.51
CA LYS A 2 13.50 -16.33 -3.80
C LYS A 2 13.43 -14.94 -3.15
N ARG A 3 14.53 -14.52 -2.49
CA ARG A 3 14.62 -13.19 -1.84
C ARG A 3 14.49 -12.00 -2.79
N ILE A 4 15.10 -12.10 -3.97
CA ILE A 4 15.04 -11.03 -5.00
C ILE A 4 13.62 -10.96 -5.55
N LEU A 5 13.02 -12.12 -5.82
CA LEU A 5 11.63 -12.21 -6.26
C LEU A 5 10.66 -11.61 -5.24
N HIS A 6 10.79 -11.94 -3.95
CA HIS A 6 9.96 -11.34 -2.91
C HIS A 6 10.18 -9.84 -2.74
N GLY A 7 11.42 -9.36 -2.93
CA GLY A 7 11.72 -7.94 -2.97
C GLY A 7 11.01 -7.23 -4.13
N LEU A 8 11.03 -7.80 -5.33
CA LEU A 8 10.29 -7.27 -6.49
C LEU A 8 8.78 -7.31 -6.26
N LEU A 9 8.26 -8.40 -5.70
CA LEU A 9 6.85 -8.53 -5.38
C LEU A 9 6.42 -7.63 -4.20
N ALA A 10 7.33 -7.20 -3.35
CA ALA A 10 7.03 -6.20 -2.32
C ALA A 10 6.77 -4.82 -2.93
N VAL A 11 7.38 -4.52 -4.08
CA VAL A 11 7.33 -3.20 -4.73
C VAL A 11 6.61 -3.20 -6.08
N TRP A 12 6.04 -4.34 -6.50
CA TRP A 12 5.31 -4.41 -7.76
C TRP A 12 4.15 -3.40 -7.85
N PRO A 13 3.40 -3.06 -6.77
CA PRO A 13 2.31 -2.10 -6.89
C PRO A 13 2.77 -0.71 -7.36
N PRO A 14 3.73 -0.02 -6.67
CA PRO A 14 4.22 1.25 -7.17
C PRO A 14 4.98 1.12 -8.49
N LEU A 15 5.65 -0.01 -8.78
CA LEU A 15 6.27 -0.22 -10.09
C LEU A 15 5.24 -0.25 -11.23
N ALA A 16 4.12 -0.96 -11.04
CA ALA A 16 3.06 -1.04 -12.03
C ALA A 16 2.41 0.34 -12.25
N LEU A 17 2.17 1.08 -11.16
CA LEU A 17 1.62 2.44 -11.24
C LEU A 17 2.58 3.42 -11.92
N ALA A 18 3.89 3.31 -11.65
CA ALA A 18 4.90 4.10 -12.35
C ALA A 18 4.94 3.79 -13.85
N GLY A 19 4.94 2.49 -14.21
CA GLY A 19 4.93 2.05 -15.61
C GLY A 19 3.72 2.54 -16.39
N LEU A 20 2.52 2.46 -15.79
CA LEU A 20 1.30 3.01 -16.38
C LEU A 20 1.39 4.54 -16.55
N SER A 21 1.88 5.25 -15.53
CA SER A 21 1.98 6.71 -15.56
C SER A 21 2.96 7.19 -16.63
N PHE A 22 4.14 6.56 -16.74
CA PHE A 22 5.10 6.88 -17.80
C PHE A 22 4.61 6.45 -19.18
N GLY A 23 3.91 5.32 -19.27
CA GLY A 23 3.28 4.88 -20.51
C GLY A 23 2.27 5.92 -21.03
N LEU A 24 1.42 6.44 -20.14
CA LEU A 24 0.49 7.52 -20.45
C LEU A 24 1.24 8.79 -20.88
N ALA A 25 2.25 9.23 -20.12
CA ALA A 25 3.04 10.42 -20.47
C ALA A 25 3.78 10.32 -21.81
N ALA A 26 4.09 9.09 -22.24
CA ALA A 26 4.78 8.81 -23.50
C ALA A 26 3.82 8.52 -24.66
N CYS A 27 2.50 8.48 -24.45
CA CYS A 27 1.51 8.26 -25.51
C CYS A 27 1.28 9.56 -26.30
N PRO A 28 1.74 9.66 -27.56
CA PRO A 28 1.56 10.87 -28.37
C PRO A 28 0.31 10.79 -29.26
N SER A 29 -0.53 9.74 -29.11
CA SER A 29 -1.57 9.39 -30.08
C SER A 29 -2.92 10.02 -29.70
N PRO A 30 -3.45 10.95 -30.52
CA PRO A 30 -4.78 11.55 -30.30
C PRO A 30 -5.94 10.56 -30.45
N GLY A 31 -5.70 9.34 -30.93
CA GLY A 31 -6.73 8.35 -31.24
C GLY A 31 -7.11 7.38 -30.12
N LEU A 32 -6.34 7.35 -29.03
CA LEU A 32 -6.56 6.41 -27.90
C LEU A 32 -6.94 7.14 -26.61
N ILE A 33 -6.20 8.18 -26.27
CA ILE A 33 -6.45 9.06 -25.13
C ILE A 33 -5.94 10.44 -25.55
N ASP A 34 -6.84 11.41 -25.75
CA ASP A 34 -6.47 12.80 -26.05
C ASP A 34 -5.97 13.47 -24.76
N MET A 35 -4.68 13.32 -24.48
CA MET A 35 -4.01 13.93 -23.33
C MET A 35 -3.34 15.23 -23.75
N GLY A 36 -3.73 16.34 -23.12
CA GLY A 36 -3.06 17.62 -23.31
C GLY A 36 -1.64 17.60 -22.73
N ILE A 37 -0.85 18.64 -23.03
CA ILE A 37 0.51 18.77 -22.49
C ILE A 37 0.54 18.73 -20.95
N TRP A 38 -0.48 19.29 -20.30
CA TRP A 38 -0.61 19.27 -18.85
C TRP A 38 -0.90 17.88 -18.28
N ASP A 39 -1.67 17.06 -19.00
CA ASP A 39 -1.96 15.68 -18.63
C ASP A 39 -0.70 14.82 -18.75
N ASN A 40 0.09 15.02 -19.81
CA ASN A 40 1.39 14.36 -19.99
C ASN A 40 2.37 14.72 -18.87
N ILE A 41 2.45 16.00 -18.50
CA ILE A 41 3.28 16.47 -17.37
C ILE A 41 2.80 15.85 -16.05
N ALA A 42 1.49 15.87 -15.79
CA ALA A 42 0.91 15.28 -14.58
C ALA A 42 1.20 13.78 -14.48
N ALA A 43 1.06 13.04 -15.59
CA ALA A 43 1.38 11.62 -15.68
C ALA A 43 2.88 11.37 -15.44
N GLY A 44 3.77 12.19 -15.99
CA GLY A 44 5.20 12.11 -15.73
C GLY A 44 5.56 12.33 -14.25
N ILE A 45 4.98 13.35 -13.62
CA ILE A 45 5.16 13.63 -12.18
C ILE A 45 4.61 12.49 -11.32
N ALA A 46 3.45 11.95 -11.67
CA ALA A 46 2.87 10.78 -11.00
C ALA A 46 3.82 9.58 -11.09
N GLY A 47 4.37 9.30 -12.28
CA GLY A 47 5.36 8.24 -12.49
C GLY A 47 6.60 8.40 -11.61
N ALA A 48 7.19 9.59 -11.57
CA ALA A 48 8.34 9.89 -10.71
C ALA A 48 8.04 9.73 -9.21
N THR A 49 6.82 10.11 -8.79
CA THR A 49 6.34 9.93 -7.42
C THR A 49 6.24 8.45 -7.07
N PHE A 50 5.67 7.63 -7.95
CA PHE A 50 5.59 6.18 -7.74
C PHE A 50 6.96 5.51 -7.74
N MET A 51 7.91 5.95 -8.56
CA MET A 51 9.31 5.48 -8.50
C MET A 51 9.97 5.80 -7.15
N SER A 52 9.68 6.97 -6.58
CA SER A 52 10.13 7.28 -5.22
C SER A 52 9.48 6.36 -4.19
N ASP A 53 8.19 6.03 -4.36
CA ASP A 53 7.49 5.06 -3.50
C ASP A 53 8.09 3.64 -3.60
N VAL A 54 8.57 3.21 -4.77
CA VAL A 54 9.30 1.92 -4.93
C VAL A 54 10.47 1.83 -3.95
N GLY A 55 11.31 2.86 -3.88
CA GLY A 55 12.44 2.91 -2.96
C GLY A 55 12.00 2.85 -1.50
N ALA A 56 10.98 3.61 -1.12
CA ALA A 56 10.43 3.62 0.23
C ALA A 56 9.85 2.25 0.63
N ARG A 57 9.06 1.61 -0.25
CA ARG A 57 8.45 0.30 -0.02
C ARG A 57 9.50 -0.82 0.04
N PHE A 58 10.58 -0.73 -0.73
CA PHE A 58 11.69 -1.67 -0.61
C PHE A 58 12.41 -1.55 0.73
N ALA A 59 12.63 -0.34 1.22
CA ALA A 59 13.22 -0.09 2.52
C ALA A 59 12.32 -0.60 3.67
N GLU A 60 11.01 -0.36 3.58
CA GLU A 60 10.02 -0.90 4.52
C GLU A 60 9.98 -2.42 4.51
N TYR A 61 9.97 -3.07 3.33
CA TYR A 61 10.09 -4.52 3.19
C TYR A 61 11.32 -5.04 3.94
N ARG A 62 12.50 -4.44 3.73
CA ARG A 62 13.74 -4.85 4.42
C ARG A 62 13.64 -4.71 5.93
N LYS A 63 13.08 -3.60 6.43
CA LYS A 63 12.89 -3.34 7.87
C LYS A 63 11.90 -4.32 8.50
N ALA A 64 10.74 -4.51 7.86
CA ALA A 64 9.72 -5.45 8.32
C ALA A 64 10.26 -6.88 8.37
N ARG A 65 10.96 -7.30 7.31
CA ARG A 65 11.61 -8.60 7.22
C ARG A 65 12.60 -8.83 8.36
N ALA A 66 13.49 -7.87 8.62
CA ALA A 66 14.45 -7.96 9.71
C ALA A 66 13.75 -8.08 11.07
N LYS A 67 12.69 -7.29 11.28
CA LYS A 67 11.91 -7.32 12.53
C LYS A 67 11.16 -8.65 12.71
N ILE A 68 10.57 -9.21 11.66
CA ILE A 68 9.89 -10.52 11.74
C ILE A 68 10.91 -11.63 12.04
N ALA A 69 12.06 -11.63 11.36
CA ALA A 69 13.12 -12.62 11.59
C ALA A 69 13.69 -12.56 13.02
N GLN A 70 13.75 -11.37 13.63
CA GLN A 70 14.19 -11.21 15.02
C GLN A 70 13.30 -11.93 16.04
N PHE A 71 12.00 -12.05 15.75
CA PHE A 71 11.01 -12.66 16.66
C PHE A 71 10.50 -14.01 16.16
N GLU A 72 11.12 -14.59 15.13
CA GLU A 72 10.72 -15.91 14.60
C GLU A 72 10.88 -16.99 15.68
N GLY A 73 9.84 -17.82 15.86
CA GLY A 73 9.79 -18.83 16.93
C GLY A 73 9.59 -18.28 18.35
N SER A 74 9.48 -16.96 18.52
CA SER A 74 9.24 -16.32 19.81
C SER A 74 7.75 -16.06 20.08
N PRO A 75 7.28 -16.14 21.33
CA PRO A 75 5.95 -15.66 21.72
C PRO A 75 5.71 -14.18 21.39
N ALA A 76 6.78 -13.38 21.27
CA ALA A 76 6.70 -11.95 20.95
C ALA A 76 6.35 -11.67 19.47
N LEU A 77 6.33 -12.69 18.60
CA LEU A 77 6.02 -12.54 17.18
C LEU A 77 4.65 -11.88 16.93
N GLY A 78 3.64 -12.22 17.73
CA GLY A 78 2.30 -11.64 17.64
C GLY A 78 2.31 -10.12 17.86
N ASN A 79 3.06 -9.64 18.86
CA ASN A 79 3.22 -8.21 19.13
C ASN A 79 3.96 -7.50 17.99
N ALA A 80 4.98 -8.15 17.41
CA ALA A 80 5.68 -7.61 16.26
C ALA A 80 4.74 -7.46 15.05
N PHE A 81 3.90 -8.45 14.76
CA PHE A 81 2.88 -8.37 13.71
C PHE A 81 1.85 -7.27 13.96
N TYR A 82 1.37 -7.10 15.19
CA TYR A 82 0.43 -6.04 15.52
C TYR A 82 1.01 -4.65 15.26
N GLN A 83 2.25 -4.41 15.70
CA GLN A 83 2.95 -3.13 15.46
C GLN A 83 3.19 -2.89 13.97
N LEU A 84 3.71 -3.90 13.26
CA LEU A 84 3.98 -3.81 11.83
C LEU A 84 2.70 -3.60 11.04
N GLY A 85 1.65 -4.35 11.32
CA GLY A 85 0.35 -4.21 10.68
C GLY A 85 -0.23 -2.82 10.89
N THR A 86 -0.18 -2.30 12.12
CA THR A 86 -0.70 -0.96 12.43
C THR A 86 0.02 0.13 11.65
N TYR A 87 1.33 0.01 11.45
CA TYR A 87 2.11 0.94 10.64
C TYR A 87 1.77 0.84 9.15
N HIS A 88 1.67 -0.38 8.60
CA HIS A 88 1.51 -0.62 7.17
C HIS A 88 0.06 -0.55 6.65
N LYS A 89 -0.93 -0.22 7.50
CA LYS A 89 -2.35 -0.20 7.11
C LYS A 89 -2.75 0.94 6.16
N ARG A 90 -1.92 1.98 6.01
CA ARG A 90 -2.30 3.25 5.38
C ARG A 90 -2.40 3.19 3.86
N SER A 91 -1.71 2.26 3.22
CA SER A 91 -1.79 2.09 1.76
C SER A 91 -1.64 0.65 1.33
N TRP A 92 -2.15 0.34 0.15
CA TRP A 92 -2.00 -0.97 -0.47
C TRP A 92 -0.53 -1.35 -0.71
N CYS A 93 0.32 -0.39 -1.11
CA CYS A 93 1.76 -0.60 -1.30
C CYS A 93 2.43 -1.05 0.00
N GLN A 94 2.11 -0.43 1.13
CA GLN A 94 2.67 -0.78 2.44
C GLN A 94 2.26 -2.18 2.89
N ARG A 95 0.97 -2.52 2.74
CA ARG A 95 0.48 -3.86 3.09
C ARG A 95 1.12 -4.94 2.24
N THR A 96 1.36 -4.66 0.96
CA THR A 96 2.05 -5.56 0.04
C THR A 96 3.50 -5.79 0.46
N ALA A 97 4.22 -4.74 0.86
CA ALA A 97 5.57 -4.86 1.40
C ALA A 97 5.61 -5.74 2.66
N LEU A 98 4.69 -5.54 3.61
CA LEU A 98 4.60 -6.35 4.83
C LEU A 98 4.25 -7.83 4.52
N ARG A 99 3.31 -8.08 3.61
CA ARG A 99 2.95 -9.45 3.23
C ARG A 99 4.14 -10.19 2.67
N TRP A 100 4.90 -9.59 1.75
CA TRP A 100 6.07 -10.25 1.18
C TRP A 100 7.23 -10.36 2.15
N ALA A 101 7.39 -9.40 3.08
CA ALA A 101 8.33 -9.54 4.19
C ALA A 101 7.99 -10.75 5.08
N ALA A 102 6.72 -10.94 5.42
CA ALA A 102 6.25 -12.09 6.19
C ALA A 102 6.39 -13.40 5.40
N THR A 103 6.08 -13.40 4.10
CA THR A 103 6.27 -14.56 3.21
C THR A 103 7.74 -14.98 3.11
N ASP A 104 8.67 -14.00 3.08
CA ASP A 104 10.10 -14.29 2.95
C ASP A 104 10.70 -14.94 4.20
N VAL A 105 10.17 -14.62 5.39
CA VAL A 105 10.66 -15.17 6.66
C VAL A 105 9.91 -16.44 7.04
N LEU A 106 8.58 -16.38 7.13
CA LEU A 106 7.75 -17.45 7.68
C LEU A 106 7.14 -18.37 6.60
N GLY A 107 7.53 -18.19 5.34
CA GLY A 107 6.94 -18.89 4.20
C GLY A 107 5.51 -18.42 3.86
N PRO A 108 4.79 -19.14 2.97
CA PRO A 108 3.48 -18.74 2.47
C PRO A 108 2.45 -18.42 3.56
N ASN A 109 2.53 -19.11 4.71
CA ASN A 109 1.67 -18.90 5.87
C ASN A 109 1.84 -17.51 6.48
N GLY A 110 3.07 -16.98 6.53
CA GLY A 110 3.33 -15.60 6.98
C GLY A 110 2.56 -14.57 6.15
N GLY A 111 2.59 -14.72 4.83
CA GLY A 111 1.82 -13.86 3.92
C GLY A 111 0.30 -13.98 4.10
N GLN A 112 -0.20 -15.17 4.42
CA GLN A 112 -1.62 -15.38 4.72
C GLN A 112 -2.03 -14.74 6.04
N ILE A 113 -1.21 -14.84 7.10
CA ILE A 113 -1.46 -14.18 8.39
C ILE A 113 -1.66 -12.68 8.19
N VAL A 114 -0.79 -12.04 7.41
CA VAL A 114 -0.92 -10.61 7.09
C VAL A 114 -2.24 -10.32 6.38
N LYS A 115 -2.62 -11.14 5.39
CA LYS A 115 -3.89 -10.95 4.66
C LYS A 115 -5.10 -11.10 5.59
N LEU A 116 -5.13 -12.15 6.40
CA LEU A 116 -6.22 -12.41 7.35
C LEU A 116 -6.35 -11.30 8.40
N TRP A 117 -5.23 -10.78 8.89
CA TRP A 117 -5.21 -9.67 9.83
C TRP A 117 -5.86 -8.41 9.25
N TYR A 118 -5.53 -8.05 8.01
CA TYR A 118 -6.16 -6.89 7.35
C TYR A 118 -7.64 -7.13 7.03
N THR A 119 -8.01 -8.34 6.62
CA THR A 119 -9.42 -8.72 6.42
C THR A 119 -10.21 -8.56 7.72
N ALA A 120 -9.65 -8.99 8.86
CA ALA A 120 -10.28 -8.85 10.17
C ALA A 120 -10.46 -7.37 10.59
N LEU A 121 -9.59 -6.48 10.11
CA LEU A 121 -9.72 -5.02 10.26
C LEU A 121 -10.68 -4.37 9.25
N GLY A 122 -11.38 -5.17 8.44
CA GLY A 122 -12.33 -4.69 7.44
C GLY A 122 -11.68 -4.20 6.14
N TYR A 123 -10.40 -4.46 5.89
CA TYR A 123 -9.77 -4.10 4.62
C TYR A 123 -9.95 -5.20 3.58
N ARG A 124 -10.39 -4.85 2.36
CA ARG A 124 -10.01 -5.63 1.18
C ARG A 124 -8.55 -5.36 0.83
N TRP A 125 -7.89 -6.37 0.27
CA TRP A 125 -6.44 -6.35 0.04
C TRP A 125 -5.94 -5.08 -0.67
N TRP A 126 -6.68 -4.64 -1.69
CA TRP A 126 -6.35 -3.51 -2.56
C TRP A 126 -6.87 -2.16 -2.06
N HIS A 127 -7.70 -2.12 -1.02
CA HIS A 127 -8.40 -0.89 -0.62
C HIS A 127 -7.55 0.01 0.28
N VAL A 128 -7.40 1.29 -0.05
CA VAL A 128 -6.64 2.23 0.77
C VAL A 128 -7.28 2.40 2.16
N LEU A 129 -8.60 2.38 2.22
CA LEU A 129 -9.40 2.51 3.44
C LEU A 129 -10.18 1.22 3.74
N PRO A 130 -10.57 0.96 5.00
CA PRO A 130 -11.47 -0.15 5.33
C PRO A 130 -12.76 -0.08 4.52
N ASP A 131 -13.33 -1.24 4.19
CA ASP A 131 -14.67 -1.34 3.64
C ASP A 131 -15.68 -0.70 4.60
N GLY A 132 -16.66 0.01 4.06
CA GLY A 132 -17.65 0.73 4.87
C GLY A 132 -17.19 2.11 5.38
N THR A 133 -15.92 2.50 5.18
CA THR A 133 -15.41 3.86 5.48
C THR A 133 -16.18 4.94 4.73
N PHE A 134 -16.79 4.64 3.59
CA PHE A 134 -17.67 5.56 2.86
C PHE A 134 -19.05 4.94 2.60
N SER A 135 -19.61 4.25 3.58
CA SER A 135 -21.01 3.83 3.55
C SER A 135 -21.92 4.98 4.01
N ARG A 136 -23.24 4.91 3.73
CA ARG A 136 -24.24 5.85 4.31
C ARG A 136 -24.19 5.92 5.85
N GLN A 137 -23.66 4.88 6.49
CA GLN A 137 -23.48 4.82 7.94
C GLN A 137 -22.14 5.40 8.40
N SER A 138 -21.23 5.71 7.47
CA SER A 138 -19.91 6.23 7.80
C SER A 138 -20.00 7.61 8.46
N PRO A 139 -19.33 7.81 9.60
CA PRO A 139 -19.21 9.13 10.21
C PRO A 139 -18.44 10.09 9.31
N PHE A 140 -17.48 9.62 8.50
CA PHE A 140 -16.68 10.48 7.60
C PHE A 140 -17.49 11.18 6.50
N LEU A 141 -18.68 10.66 6.17
CA LEU A 141 -19.58 11.29 5.19
C LEU A 141 -20.61 12.22 5.85
N LYS A 142 -20.69 12.24 7.19
CA LYS A 142 -21.60 13.13 7.91
C LYS A 142 -20.92 14.47 8.09
N VAL A 143 -21.61 15.54 7.67
CA VAL A 143 -21.13 16.92 7.85
C VAL A 143 -20.73 17.17 9.31
N GLY A 144 -21.53 16.69 10.27
CA GLY A 144 -21.26 16.84 11.70
C GLY A 144 -19.94 16.24 12.20
N PHE A 145 -19.40 15.20 11.52
CA PHE A 145 -18.06 14.68 11.85
C PHE A 145 -16.99 15.70 11.52
N TRP A 146 -17.02 16.29 10.32
CA TRP A 146 -16.09 17.35 9.95
C TRP A 146 -16.32 18.62 10.77
N SER A 147 -17.56 18.96 11.11
CA SER A 147 -17.85 20.06 12.03
C SER A 147 -17.18 19.87 13.39
N SER A 148 -17.13 18.63 13.90
CA SER A 148 -16.47 18.29 15.16
C SER A 148 -14.94 18.24 15.08
N VAL A 149 -14.39 17.91 13.91
CA VAL A 149 -12.93 17.73 13.70
C VAL A 149 -12.24 19.01 13.27
N VAL A 150 -12.87 19.79 12.39
CA VAL A 150 -12.30 21.01 11.79
C VAL A 150 -12.94 22.30 12.32
N GLY A 151 -13.94 22.19 13.22
CA GLY A 151 -14.59 23.36 13.84
C GLY A 151 -15.46 24.17 12.89
N VAL A 152 -15.76 23.67 11.68
CA VAL A 152 -16.61 24.35 10.72
C VAL A 152 -18.07 24.08 11.11
N LYS A 153 -18.73 25.10 11.67
CA LYS A 153 -20.17 25.06 11.94
C LYS A 153 -20.90 24.77 10.62
N ALA A 154 -21.66 23.67 10.60
CA ALA A 154 -22.60 23.37 9.53
C ALA A 154 -23.79 24.34 9.59
#